data_AF-A0A8H4KWT6-F1
#
_entry.id   AF-A0A8H4KWT6-F1
#
_cell.length_a   1.000
_cell.length_b   1.000
_cell.length_c   1.000
_cell.angle_alpha   90.00
_cell.angle_beta   90.00
_cell.angle_gamma   90.00
#
_symmetry.space_group_name_H-M   'P 1'
#
loop_
_entity.id
_entity.type
_entity.pdbx_description
1 polymer ?
#
loop_
_entity_poly.entity_id
_entity_poly.type
_entity_poly.pdbx_seq_one_letter_code
_entity_poly.pdbx_strand_id
1 'polypeptide(L)'
;MATVDWKSLIQAKLDDRAGRIRPAWRLEKSITDQVHPSSTTSAFELLAQTDILTKKERDITEKFSATTLISMLANRTISSVEVTTAFCKRAAVAQQLVSALRFDDGLIC
;
A
#
# COMPACT_ATOMS: atom_id res chain seq x y z
N MET A 1 -22.06 30.21 12.78
CA MET A 1 -21.62 29.18 11.81
C MET A 1 -20.77 28.20 12.58
N ALA A 2 -21.21 26.95 12.71
CA ALA A 2 -20.44 25.93 13.43
C ALA A 2 -19.12 25.70 12.70
N THR A 3 -18.00 26.06 13.33
CA THR A 3 -16.67 25.74 12.83
C THR A 3 -16.47 24.26 13.04
N VAL A 4 -16.84 23.46 12.05
CA VAL A 4 -16.58 22.02 12.06
C VAL A 4 -15.08 21.85 12.27
N ASP A 5 -14.72 21.18 13.36
CA ASP A 5 -13.34 20.95 13.73
C ASP A 5 -12.64 20.17 12.59
N TRP A 6 -11.61 20.78 12.01
CA TRP A 6 -10.95 20.24 10.81
C TRP A 6 -10.27 18.90 11.11
N LYS A 7 -9.84 18.66 12.35
CA LYS A 7 -9.28 17.37 12.78
C LYS A 7 -10.34 16.28 12.71
N SER A 8 -11.55 16.58 13.15
CA SER A 8 -12.70 15.67 13.05
C SER A 8 -13.04 15.31 11.59
N LEU A 9 -12.93 16.28 10.66
CA LEU A 9 -13.09 16.02 9.22
C LEU A 9 -11.97 15.13 8.66
N ILE A 10 -10.74 15.31 9.11
CA ILE A 10 -9.62 14.45 8.71
C ILE A 10 -9.83 13.03 9.23
N GLN A 11 -10.20 12.87 10.50
CA GLN A 11 -10.44 11.55 11.08
C GLN A 11 -11.51 10.79 10.30
N ALA A 12 -12.63 11.43 9.98
CA ALA A 12 -13.68 10.84 9.15
C ALA A 12 -13.17 10.41 7.76
N LYS A 13 -12.25 11.17 7.15
CA LYS A 13 -11.63 10.81 5.86
C LYS A 13 -10.63 9.67 5.98
N LEU A 14 -9.91 9.57 7.11
CA LEU A 14 -9.01 8.46 7.40
C LEU A 14 -9.81 7.17 7.58
N ASP A 15 -10.91 7.23 8.34
CA ASP A 15 -11.79 6.08 8.59
C ASP A 15 -12.47 5.60 7.30
N ASP A 16 -12.97 6.51 6.46
CA ASP A 16 -13.53 6.16 5.13
C ASP A 16 -12.49 5.45 4.25
N ARG A 17 -11.24 5.93 4.24
CA ARG A 17 -10.16 5.30 3.48
C ARG A 17 -9.79 3.93 4.03
N ALA A 18 -9.65 3.79 5.34
CA ALA A 18 -9.41 2.51 5.99
C ALA A 18 -10.55 1.51 5.74
N GLY A 19 -11.79 2.02 5.65
CA GLY A 19 -12.99 1.26 5.28
C GLY A 19 -12.98 0.74 3.84
N ARG A 20 -12.39 1.49 2.89
CA ARG A 20 -12.29 1.08 1.48
C ARG A 20 -11.23 0.01 1.23
N ILE A 21 -10.25 -0.13 2.13
CA ILE A 21 -9.24 -1.19 2.02
C ILE A 21 -9.89 -2.52 2.39
N ARG A 22 -9.82 -3.49 1.47
CA ARG A 22 -10.31 -4.84 1.70
C ARG A 22 -9.66 -5.43 2.96
N PRO A 23 -10.40 -6.10 3.85
CA PRO A 23 -9.85 -6.68 5.08
C PRO A 23 -8.64 -7.59 4.84
N ALA A 24 -8.65 -8.35 3.73
CA ALA A 24 -7.55 -9.23 3.33
C ALA A 24 -6.26 -8.51 2.93
N TRP A 25 -6.30 -7.19 2.72
CA TRP A 25 -5.13 -6.37 2.34
C TRP A 25 -4.73 -5.40 3.46
N ARG A 26 -5.33 -5.52 4.65
CA ARG A 26 -4.97 -4.71 5.81
C ARG A 26 -3.71 -5.26 6.44
N LEU A 27 -2.77 -4.36 6.73
CA LEU A 27 -1.57 -4.70 7.47
C LEU A 27 -1.90 -4.93 8.94
N GLU A 28 -1.15 -5.84 9.55
CA GLU A 28 -1.14 -5.98 10.99
C GLU A 28 -0.48 -4.74 11.61
N LYS A 29 -1.05 -4.23 12.71
CA LYS A 29 -0.53 -3.06 13.43
C LYS A 29 0.93 -3.24 13.84
N SER A 30 1.35 -4.47 14.13
CA SER A 30 2.74 -4.85 14.42
C SER A 30 3.73 -4.40 13.33
N ILE A 31 3.33 -4.38 12.06
CA ILE A 31 4.19 -3.97 10.92
C ILE A 31 4.09 -2.45 10.72
N THR A 32 2.92 -1.85 10.92
CA THR A 32 2.71 -0.40 10.78
C THR A 32 3.41 0.39 11.89
N ASP A 33 3.45 -0.13 13.13
CA ASP A 33 4.13 0.52 14.26
C ASP A 33 5.66 0.52 14.13
N GLN A 34 6.22 -0.33 13.26
CA GLN A 34 7.66 -0.35 12.94
C GLN A 34 8.08 0.76 11.96
N VAL A 35 7.12 1.48 11.37
CA VAL A 35 7.40 2.61 10.46
C VAL A 35 7.48 3.90 11.28
N HIS A 36 8.68 4.24 11.75
CA HIS A 36 8.99 5.52 12.38
C HIS A 36 9.87 6.38 11.45
N PRO A 37 9.75 7.72 11.44
CA PRO A 37 10.65 8.59 10.66
C PRO A 37 12.14 8.43 11.00
N SER A 38 12.46 7.80 12.13
CA SER A 38 13.84 7.49 12.54
C SER A 38 14.29 6.05 12.25
N SER A 39 13.42 5.20 11.70
CA SER A 39 13.78 3.82 11.34
C SER A 39 14.31 3.75 9.91
N THR A 40 15.47 3.11 9.74
CA THR A 40 16.13 2.84 8.45
C THR A 40 15.39 1.79 7.61
N THR A 41 14.25 1.28 8.07
CA THR A 41 13.54 0.19 7.43
C THR A 41 12.95 0.66 6.10
N SER A 42 13.42 0.06 5.01
CA SER A 42 12.89 0.37 3.68
C SER A 42 11.46 -0.14 3.57
N ALA A 43 10.57 0.66 2.97
CA ALA A 43 9.21 0.24 2.65
C ALA A 43 9.19 -1.06 1.81
N PHE A 44 10.25 -1.33 1.04
CA PHE A 44 10.42 -2.58 0.28
C PHE A 44 10.67 -3.80 1.18
N GLU A 45 11.42 -3.64 2.28
CA GLU A 45 11.67 -4.72 3.24
C GLU A 45 10.42 -5.04 4.06
N LEU A 46 9.66 -4.01 4.43
CA LEU A 46 8.37 -4.21 5.09
C LEU A 46 7.36 -4.88 4.17
N LEU A 47 7.31 -4.47 2.90
CA LEU A 47 6.57 -5.19 1.86
C LEU A 47 7.03 -6.66 1.77
N ALA A 48 8.32 -6.97 1.98
CA ALA A 48 8.87 -8.33 2.03
C ALA A 48 8.39 -9.16 3.21
N GLN A 49 8.22 -8.52 4.37
CA GLN A 49 7.75 -9.17 5.58
C GLN A 49 6.23 -9.40 5.59
N THR A 50 5.47 -8.69 4.75
CA THR A 50 4.01 -8.86 4.69
C THR A 50 3.59 -10.09 3.88
N ASP A 51 2.79 -10.97 4.48
CA ASP A 51 2.20 -12.16 3.83
C ASP A 51 1.04 -11.83 2.85
N ILE A 52 0.79 -10.55 2.58
CA ILE A 52 -0.31 -10.09 1.71
C ILE A 52 0.02 -10.36 0.22
N LEU A 53 1.29 -10.29 -0.15
CA LEU A 53 1.76 -10.55 -1.50
C LEU A 53 2.38 -11.95 -1.60
N THR A 54 1.83 -12.75 -2.50
CA THR A 54 2.45 -14.03 -2.85
C THR A 54 3.79 -13.81 -3.59
N LYS A 55 4.67 -14.82 -3.59
CA LYS A 55 5.96 -14.75 -4.29
C LYS A 55 5.81 -14.36 -5.77
N LYS A 56 4.79 -14.89 -6.45
CA LYS A 56 4.48 -14.55 -7.85
C LYS A 56 4.09 -13.07 -8.03
N GLU A 57 3.23 -12.54 -7.15
CA GLU A 57 2.81 -11.12 -7.22
C GLU A 57 3.96 -10.16 -6.92
N ARG A 58 4.88 -10.55 -6.02
CA ARG A 58 6.13 -9.82 -5.79
C ARG A 58 7.02 -9.81 -7.03
N ASP A 59 7.23 -10.98 -7.65
CA ASP A 59 8.04 -11.07 -8.86
C ASP A 59 7.44 -10.20 -9.98
N ILE A 60 6.11 -10.23 -10.18
CA ILE A 60 5.36 -9.36 -11.11
C ILE A 60 5.66 -7.88 -10.90
N THR A 61 5.80 -7.44 -9.65
CA THR A 61 5.92 -6.02 -9.31
C THR A 61 7.37 -5.55 -9.12
N GLU A 62 8.34 -6.46 -9.05
CA GLU A 62 9.75 -6.12 -8.72
C GLU A 62 10.76 -6.63 -9.75
N LYS A 63 10.53 -7.80 -10.36
CA LYS A 63 11.51 -8.47 -11.24
C LYS A 63 11.20 -8.35 -12.72
N PHE A 64 9.93 -8.22 -13.10
CA PHE A 64 9.55 -8.14 -14.51
C PHE A 64 9.49 -6.68 -14.97
N SER A 65 10.16 -6.38 -16.08
CA SER A 65 10.03 -5.10 -16.76
C SER A 65 8.67 -4.99 -17.46
N ALA A 66 8.22 -3.77 -17.76
CA ALA A 66 6.96 -3.54 -18.47
C ALA A 66 6.90 -4.31 -19.81
N THR A 67 8.01 -4.37 -20.54
CA THR A 67 8.14 -5.15 -21.79
C THR A 67 8.00 -6.65 -21.56
N THR A 68 8.56 -7.17 -20.47
CA THR A 68 8.42 -8.59 -20.11
C THR A 68 7.00 -8.93 -19.66
N LEU A 69 6.33 -8.05 -18.91
CA LEU A 69 4.92 -8.25 -18.55
C LEU A 69 4.02 -8.28 -19.78
N ILE A 70 4.26 -7.39 -20.75
CA ILE A 70 3.51 -7.35 -22.01
C ILE A 70 3.73 -8.64 -22.81
N SER A 71 4.97 -9.14 -22.90
CA SER A 71 5.24 -10.39 -23.62
C SER A 71 4.61 -11.60 -22.91
N MET A 72 4.62 -11.64 -21.58
CA MET A 72 3.94 -12.70 -20.80
C MET A 72 2.42 -12.63 -20.92
N LEU A 73 1.84 -11.43 -21.01
CA LEU A 73 0.41 -11.23 -21.31
C LEU A 73 0.06 -11.71 -22.72
N ALA A 74 0.90 -11.38 -23.71
CA ALA A 74 0.73 -11.84 -25.09
C ALA A 74 0.81 -13.37 -25.19
N ASN A 75 1.70 -13.99 -24.42
CA ASN A 75 1.86 -15.44 -24.32
C ASN A 75 0.85 -16.12 -23.38
N ARG A 76 -0.13 -15.39 -22.82
CA ARG A 76 -1.11 -15.86 -21.82
C ARG A 76 -0.49 -16.57 -20.61
N THR A 77 0.77 -16.27 -20.30
CA THR A 77 1.50 -16.86 -19.17
C THR A 77 1.06 -16.24 -17.84
N ILE A 78 0.61 -14.98 -17.88
CA ILE A 78 0.04 -14.25 -16.75
C ILE A 78 -1.26 -13.59 -17.19
N SER A 79 -2.26 -13.54 -16.30
CA SER A 79 -3.51 -12.85 -16.57
C SER A 79 -3.41 -11.36 -16.26
N SER A 80 -4.13 -10.52 -17.02
CA SER A 80 -4.27 -9.09 -16.71
C SER A 80 -4.87 -8.87 -15.31
N VAL A 81 -5.73 -9.77 -14.86
CA VAL A 81 -6.31 -9.75 -13.50
C VAL A 81 -5.23 -10.00 -12.44
N GLU A 82 -4.31 -10.93 -12.69
CA GLU A 82 -3.21 -11.20 -11.75
C GLU A 82 -2.25 -10.02 -11.65
N VAL A 83 -1.87 -9.43 -12.79
CA VAL A 83 -0.99 -8.27 -12.81
C VAL A 83 -1.63 -7.10 -12.06
N THR A 84 -2.85 -6.73 -12.42
CA THR A 84 -3.56 -5.62 -11.77
C THR A 84 -3.77 -5.89 -10.28
N THR A 85 -4.11 -7.11 -9.87
CA THR A 85 -4.26 -7.48 -8.46
C THR A 85 -2.95 -7.34 -7.70
N ALA A 86 -1.82 -7.78 -8.27
CA ALA A 86 -0.49 -7.65 -7.67
C ALA A 86 -0.13 -6.17 -7.42
N PHE A 87 -0.35 -5.31 -8.42
CA PHE A 87 -0.11 -3.87 -8.29
C PHE A 87 -1.05 -3.22 -7.28
N CYS A 88 -2.36 -3.55 -7.28
CA CYS A 88 -3.32 -3.01 -6.33
C CYS A 88 -3.01 -3.41 -4.88
N LYS A 89 -2.62 -4.67 -4.63
CA LYS A 89 -2.18 -5.13 -3.30
C LYS A 89 -0.95 -4.37 -2.83
N ARG A 90 0.07 -4.26 -3.69
CA ARG A 90 1.30 -3.52 -3.37
C ARG A 90 1.01 -2.06 -3.05
N ALA A 91 0.16 -1.41 -3.86
CA ALA A 91 -0.27 -0.04 -3.63
C ALA A 91 -1.03 0.11 -2.31
N ALA A 92 -1.93 -0.81 -1.98
CA ALA A 92 -2.66 -0.80 -0.71
C ALA A 92 -1.72 -0.93 0.49
N VAL A 93 -0.71 -1.81 0.41
CA VAL A 93 0.29 -1.96 1.48
C VAL A 93 1.18 -0.73 1.56
N ALA A 94 1.71 -0.24 0.43
CA ALA A 94 2.53 0.96 0.39
C ALA A 94 1.77 2.18 0.93
N GLN A 95 0.48 2.33 0.63
CA GLN A 95 -0.38 3.40 1.13
C GLN A 95 -0.59 3.34 2.65
N GLN A 96 -0.53 2.14 3.24
CA GLN A 96 -0.63 1.95 4.68
C GLN A 96 0.72 2.19 5.38
N LEU A 97 1.84 1.89 4.73
CA LEU A 97 3.19 2.11 5.26
C LEU A 97 3.64 3.57 5.11
N VAL A 98 3.54 4.09 3.89
CA VAL A 98 3.72 5.50 3.56
C VAL A 98 2.37 6.15 3.81
N SER A 99 2.16 6.62 5.03
CA SER A 99 0.97 7.33 5.45
C SER A 99 0.82 8.66 4.71
N ALA A 100 0.53 8.63 3.41
CA ALA A 100 0.67 9.77 2.50
C ALA A 100 -0.30 10.93 2.79
N LEU A 101 -1.20 10.79 3.77
CA LEU A 101 -2.16 11.80 4.20
C LEU A 101 -2.33 11.85 5.72
N ARG A 102 -1.28 11.54 6.49
CA ARG A 102 -1.27 11.80 7.93
C ARG A 102 -1.00 13.29 8.15
N PHE A 103 -2.05 14.10 8.05
CA PHE A 103 -2.08 15.52 8.44
C PHE A 103 -2.10 15.70 9.98
N ASP A 104 -1.53 14.74 10.73
CA ASP A 104 -1.80 14.66 12.17
C ASP A 104 -0.90 15.57 13.00
N ASP A 105 0.29 15.94 12.52
CA ASP A 105 1.13 16.91 13.21
C ASP A 105 1.89 17.72 12.18
N GLY A 106 1.98 19.04 12.38
CA GLY A 106 2.56 20.02 11.45
C GLY A 106 4.05 19.84 11.17
N LEU A 107 4.43 18.72 10.54
CA LEU A 107 5.72 18.50 9.92
C LEU A 107 5.51 18.38 8.41
N ILE A 108 5.38 19.54 7.81
CA ILE A 108 5.85 19.79 6.45
C ILE A 108 7.37 19.57 6.50
N CYS A 109 7.88 18.73 5.60
CA CYS A 109 9.28 18.55 5.18
C CYS A 109 10.39 18.91 6.19
#